data_AF-A0A2X3AWS5-F1
#
_entry.id   AF-A0A2X3AWS5-F1
#
_cell.length_a   1.000
_cell.length_b   1.000
_cell.length_c   1.000
_cell.angle_alpha   90.00
_cell.angle_beta   90.00
_cell.angle_gamma   90.00
#
_symmetry.space_group_name_H-M   'P 1'
#
loop_
_entity.id
_entity.type
_entity.pdbx_description
1 polymer ?
#
loop_
_entity_poly.entity_id
_entity_poly.type
_entity_poly.pdbx_seq_one_letter_code
_entity_poly.pdbx_strand_id
1 'polypeptide(L)' 'MRYVLTIATDERTQLERVMKRDALKPCEIEQRINAQMPLQGKINASDFVIHNGGTLQDLQHKIEEFLAMIEDCDTGNK' A
#
# COMPACT_ATOMS: atom_id res chain seq x y z
N MET A 1 14.20 -9.72 12.07
CA MET A 1 13.54 -8.41 12.29
C MET A 1 12.09 -8.51 11.77
N ARG A 2 11.16 -7.66 12.23
CA ARG A 2 9.79 -7.60 11.69
C ARG A 2 9.63 -6.27 10.96
N TYR A 3 9.49 -6.31 9.64
CA TYR A 3 9.25 -5.13 8.81
C TYR A 3 7.75 -4.99 8.50
N VAL A 4 7.24 -3.77 8.54
CA VAL A 4 5.87 -3.41 8.17
C VAL A 4 5.92 -2.65 6.84
N LEU A 5 5.41 -3.28 5.78
CA LEU A 5 5.25 -2.66 4.46
C LEU A 5 3.82 -2.14 4.28
N THR A 6 3.68 -0.86 3.99
CA THR A 6 2.41 -0.24 3.60
C THR A 6 2.35 -0.06 2.08
N ILE A 7 1.34 -0.65 1.43
CA ILE A 7 1.02 -0.33 0.03
C ILE A 7 -0.03 0.78 0.02
N ALA A 8 0.37 1.96 -0.46
CA ALA A 8 -0.48 3.15 -0.50
C ALA A 8 -0.87 3.49 -1.94
N THR A 9 -2.08 4.01 -2.13
CA THR A 9 -2.50 4.66 -3.38
C THR A 9 -3.23 5.94 -2.98
N ASP A 10 -3.29 6.91 -3.87
CA ASP A 10 -4.02 8.15 -3.66
C ASP A 10 -5.51 7.86 -3.39
N GLU A 11 -6.09 8.64 -2.49
CA GLU A 11 -7.44 8.43 -1.96
C GLU A 11 -8.49 8.38 -3.07
N ARG A 12 -8.31 9.20 -4.10
CA ARG A 12 -9.16 9.23 -5.29
C ARG A 12 -9.10 7.91 -6.08
N THR A 13 -7.91 7.36 -6.34
CA THR A 13 -7.79 6.05 -7.00
C THR A 13 -8.36 4.92 -6.15
N GLN A 14 -8.21 5.00 -4.83
CA GLN A 14 -8.81 4.04 -3.91
C GLN A 14 -10.35 4.08 -3.96
N LEU A 15 -10.93 5.29 -3.94
CA LEU A 15 -12.35 5.56 -4.11
C LEU A 15 -12.88 4.98 -5.43
N GLU A 16 -12.23 5.32 -6.55
CA GLU A 16 -12.63 4.86 -7.87
C GLU A 16 -12.61 3.32 -7.98
N ARG A 17 -11.62 2.65 -7.38
CA ARG A 17 -11.54 1.17 -7.35
C ARG A 17 -12.64 0.55 -6.49
N VAL A 18 -12.92 1.13 -5.32
CA VAL A 18 -14.00 0.63 -4.43
C VAL A 18 -15.37 0.82 -5.09
N MET A 19 -15.60 1.97 -5.73
CA MET A 19 -16.82 2.25 -6.50
C MET A 19 -17.03 1.24 -7.63
N LYS A 20 -15.98 0.95 -8.41
CA LYS A 20 -16.06 -0.01 -9.52
C LYS A 20 -16.26 -1.46 -9.06
N ARG A 21 -15.73 -1.84 -7.90
CA ARG A 21 -15.76 -3.23 -7.43
C ARG A 21 -17.04 -3.57 -6.68
N ASP A 22 -17.48 -2.70 -5.78
CA ASP A 22 -18.54 -3.06 -4.82
C ASP A 22 -19.92 -2.48 -5.20
N ALA A 23 -20.05 -1.70 -6.29
CA ALA A 23 -21.29 -1.02 -6.70
C ALA A 23 -21.99 -0.27 -5.54
N LEU A 24 -21.18 0.22 -4.58
CA LEU A 24 -21.66 0.84 -3.35
C LEU A 24 -22.13 2.27 -3.58
N LYS A 25 -23.09 2.70 -2.78
CA LYS A 25 -23.55 4.10 -2.79
C LYS A 25 -22.45 5.00 -2.21
N PRO A 26 -22.33 6.26 -2.65
CA PRO A 26 -21.32 7.20 -2.16
C PRO A 26 -21.20 7.28 -0.63
N CYS A 27 -22.32 7.19 0.09
CA CYS A 27 -22.34 7.26 1.55
C CYS A 27 -21.67 6.05 2.25
N GLU A 28 -21.75 4.86 1.66
CA GLU A 28 -21.13 3.65 2.22
C GLU A 28 -19.61 3.67 2.02
N ILE A 29 -19.15 4.37 0.99
CA ILE A 29 -17.74 4.51 0.67
C ILE A 29 -17.08 5.50 1.63
N GLU A 30 -17.71 6.64 1.89
CA GLU A 30 -17.24 7.59 2.91
C GLU A 30 -17.15 6.95 4.30
N GLN A 31 -18.15 6.17 4.71
CA GLN A 31 -18.10 5.45 6.00
C GLN A 31 -16.94 4.46 6.07
N ARG A 32 -16.66 3.72 4.99
CA ARG A 32 -15.52 2.79 4.93
C ARG A 32 -14.17 3.49 4.91
N ILE A 33 -14.08 4.69 4.37
CA ILE A 33 -12.86 5.51 4.38
C ILE A 33 -12.65 6.07 5.79
N ASN A 34 -13.69 6.65 6.38
CA ASN A 34 -13.64 7.23 7.73
C ASN A 34 -13.45 6.18 8.84
N ALA A 35 -13.85 4.92 8.62
CA ALA A 35 -13.59 3.82 9.54
C ALA A 35 -12.16 3.29 9.50
N GLN A 36 -11.36 3.68 8.50
CA GLN A 36 -9.96 3.28 8.41
C GLN A 36 -9.05 4.32 9.06
N MET A 37 -7.93 3.86 9.60
CA MET A 37 -6.84 4.75 9.99
C MET A 37 -6.45 5.61 8.78
N PRO A 38 -6.27 6.94 8.95
CA PRO A 38 -5.83 7.81 7.87
C PRO A 38 -4.59 7.23 7.19
N LEU A 39 -4.50 7.33 5.87
CA LEU A 39 -3.38 6.80 5.09
C LEU A 39 -2.04 7.30 5.65
N GLN A 40 -2.01 8.55 6.12
CA GLN A 40 -0.87 9.16 6.79
C GLN A 40 -0.46 8.43 8.08
N GLY A 41 -1.42 7.94 8.85
CA GLY A 41 -1.17 7.13 10.06
C GLY A 41 -0.56 5.77 9.73
N LYS A 42 -0.99 5.13 8.64
CA LYS A 42 -0.39 3.87 8.15
C LYS A 42 1.04 4.09 7.67
N ILE A 43 1.29 5.17 6.94
CA ILE A 43 2.62 5.55 6.45
C ILE A 43 3.59 5.75 7.60
N ASN A 44 3.19 6.48 8.64
CA ASN A 44 4.04 6.77 9.79
C ASN A 44 4.34 5.53 10.66
N ALA A 45 3.51 4.49 10.58
CA ALA A 45 3.67 3.25 11.34
C ALA A 45 4.41 2.15 10.56
N SER A 46 4.86 2.43 9.33
CA SER A 46 5.53 1.46 8.46
C SER A 46 7.01 1.77 8.28
N ASP A 47 7.80 0.69 8.21
CA ASP A 47 9.22 0.75 7.86
C ASP A 47 9.42 1.07 6.37
N PHE A 48 8.48 0.65 5.53
CA PHE A 48 8.52 0.84 4.08
C PHE A 48 7.15 1.19 3.51
N VAL A 49 7.13 2.06 2.50
CA VAL A 49 5.91 2.48 1.80
C VAL A 49 6.09 2.34 0.29
N ILE A 50 5.24 1.54 -0.34
CA ILE A 50 5.18 1.40 -1.80
C ILE A 50 3.92 2.07 -2.33
N HIS A 51 4.09 3.07 -3.19
CA HIS A 51 2.98 3.74 -3.86
C HIS A 51 2.55 2.99 -5.13
N ASN A 52 1.32 2.46 -5.13
CA ASN A 52 0.67 1.74 -6.23
C ASN A 52 -0.20 2.67 -7.12
N GLY A 53 0.25 3.90 -7.32
CA GLY A 53 -0.40 4.86 -8.23
C GLY A 53 0.10 4.76 -9.69
N GLY A 54 1.16 3.98 -9.93
CA GLY A 54 1.77 3.78 -11.25
C GLY A 54 1.20 2.58 -12.01
N THR A 55 1.98 2.08 -12.98
CA THR A 55 1.64 0.87 -13.73
C THR A 55 1.88 -0.39 -12.91
N LEU A 56 1.35 -1.53 -13.38
CA LEU A 56 1.63 -2.84 -12.77
C LEU A 56 3.14 -3.16 -12.79
N GLN A 57 3.84 -2.75 -13.86
CA GLN A 57 5.29 -2.93 -13.98
C GLN A 57 6.05 -2.10 -12.95
N ASP A 58 5.64 -0.84 -12.71
CA ASP A 58 6.25 -0.01 -11.67
C ASP A 58 6.06 -0.63 -10.27
N LEU A 59 4.90 -1.23 -10.02
CA LEU A 59 4.63 -1.92 -8.76
C LEU A 59 5.51 -3.17 -8.61
N GLN A 60 5.64 -3.97 -9.67
CA GLN A 60 6.48 -5.17 -9.67
C GLN A 60 7.93 -4.82 -9.37
N HIS A 61 8.48 -3.80 -10.05
CA HIS A 61 9.86 -3.38 -9.84
C HIS A 61 10.14 -2.94 -8.39
N LYS A 62 9.25 -2.13 -7.80
CA LYS A 62 9.38 -1.70 -6.39
C LYS A 62 9.28 -2.85 -5.39
N ILE A 63 8.50 -3.89 -5.70
CA ILE A 63 8.41 -5.09 -4.88
C ILE A 63 9.70 -5.91 -4.99
N GLU A 64 10.23 -6.06 -6.20
CA GLU A 64 11.52 -6.76 -6.43
C GLU A 64 12.67 -6.07 -5.69
N GLU A 65 12.77 -4.73 -5.75
CA GLU A 65 13.74 -3.95 -4.97
C GLU A 65 13.60 -4.16 -3.47
N PHE A 66 12.36 -4.16 -2.95
CA PHE A 66 12.09 -4.37 -1.54
C PHE A 66 12.47 -5.77 -1.07
N LEU A 67 12.17 -6.80 -1.88
CA LEU A 67 12.53 -8.20 -1.58
C LEU A 67 14.05 -8.38 -1.59
N ALA A 68 14.76 -7.86 -2.60
CA ALA A 68 16.21 -7.92 -2.67
C ALA A 68 16.88 -7.28 -1.44
N MET A 69 16.38 -6.11 -1.01
CA MET A 69 16.91 -5.40 0.15
C MET A 69 16.68 -6.17 1.47
N ILE A 70 15.58 -6.92 1.60
CA ILE A 70 15.34 -7.77 2.78
C ILE A 70 16.18 -9.06 2.71
N GLU A 71 16.31 -9.67 1.53
CA GLU A 71 17.13 -10.86 1.32
C GLU A 71 18.59 -10.60 1.70
N ASP A 72 19.15 -9.45 1.29
CA ASP A 72 20.51 -9.04 1.68
C ASP A 72 20.68 -8.84 3.20
N CYS A 73 19.61 -8.51 3.93
CA CYS A 73 19.65 -8.35 5.39
C CYS A 73 19.46 -9.68 6.17
N ASP A 74 18.72 -10.65 5.63
CA ASP A 74 18.54 -11.97 6.25
C ASP A 74 19.66 -12.95 5.87
N THR A 75 20.29 -12.76 4.70
CA THR A 75 21.58 -13.39 4.43
C THR A 75 22.71 -12.58 5.04
N GLY A 76 22.96 -12.85 6.33
CA GLY A 76 24.32 -12.90 6.84
C GLY A 76 25.14 -14.01 6.13
N ASN A 77 25.18 -14.01 4.79
CA ASN A 77 26.12 -14.83 4.05
C ASN A 77 27.45 -14.07 4.00
N LYS A 78 28.26 -14.41 5.01
CA LYS A 78 29.72 -14.59 4.97
C LYS A 78 30.50 -13.89 3.87
#